data_AF-A0A2G0QGQ9-F1
#
_entry.id   AF-A0A2G0QGQ9-F1
#
_cell.length_a   1.000
_cell.length_b   1.000
_cell.length_c   1.000
_cell.angle_alpha   90.00
_cell.angle_beta   90.00
_cell.angle_gamma   90.00
#
_symmetry.space_group_name_H-M   'P 1'
#
loop_
_entity.id
_entity.type
_entity.pdbx_description
1 polymer ?
#
loop_
_entity_poly.entity_id
_entity_poly.type
_entity_poly.pdbx_seq_one_letter_code
_entity_poly.pdbx_strand_id
1 'polypeptide(L)' 'MKISENGLRFIQQWEGLKLKAYPDPATGGIPWTIGYGHTKGVKKGDVITEQQAEDFLHDDLTFAYATLE' A
#
# COMPACT_ATOMS: atom_id res chain seq x y z
N MET A 1 -17.27 -4.45 -4.87
CA MET A 1 -16.50 -5.56 -5.48
C MET A 1 -15.46 -6.03 -4.48
N LYS A 2 -15.06 -7.32 -4.50
CA LYS A 2 -13.98 -7.85 -3.65
C LYS A 2 -12.92 -8.40 -4.58
N ILE A 3 -11.67 -7.97 -4.45
CA ILE A 3 -10.56 -8.56 -5.21
C ILE A 3 -10.45 -10.04 -4.85
N SER A 4 -10.14 -10.90 -5.82
CA SER A 4 -9.81 -12.28 -5.51
C SER A 4 -8.42 -12.35 -4.86
N GLU A 5 -8.17 -13.36 -4.03
CA GLU A 5 -6.84 -13.58 -3.43
C GLU A 5 -5.73 -13.70 -4.49
N ASN A 6 -6.08 -14.23 -5.67
CA ASN A 6 -5.17 -14.30 -6.82
C ASN A 6 -4.81 -12.90 -7.35
N GLY A 7 -5.76 -11.97 -7.38
CA GLY A 7 -5.49 -10.58 -7.74
C GLY A 7 -4.62 -9.88 -6.70
N LEU A 8 -4.85 -10.16 -5.41
CA LEU A 8 -4.04 -9.64 -4.32
C LEU A 8 -2.57 -10.10 -4.44
N ARG A 9 -2.35 -11.41 -4.64
CA ARG A 9 -1.02 -11.99 -4.84
C ARG A 9 -0.30 -11.45 -6.05
N PHE A 10 -1.04 -11.18 -7.14
CA PHE A 10 -0.46 -10.57 -8.34
C PHE A 10 0.06 -9.16 -8.05
N ILE A 11 -0.72 -8.33 -7.35
CA ILE A 11 -0.30 -6.99 -6.94
C ILE A 11 0.92 -7.05 -6.03
N GLN A 12 0.91 -7.92 -5.01
CA GLN A 12 2.03 -8.07 -4.09
C GLN A 12 3.34 -8.50 -4.80
N GLN A 13 3.26 -9.38 -5.80
CA GLN A 13 4.41 -9.82 -6.58
C GLN A 13 4.99 -8.71 -7.48
N TRP A 14 4.15 -7.84 -8.03
CA TRP A 14 4.58 -6.79 -8.96
C TRP A 14 5.03 -5.50 -8.25
N GLU A 15 4.36 -5.12 -7.17
CA GLU A 15 4.65 -3.89 -6.41
C GLU A 15 5.92 -4.04 -5.54
N GLY A 16 6.13 -5.24 -4.98
CA GLY A 16 7.23 -5.50 -4.05
C GLY A 16 7.00 -4.90 -2.66
N LEU A 17 7.21 -5.70 -1.61
CA LEU A 17 6.99 -5.29 -0.24
C LEU A 17 8.10 -4.37 0.29
N LYS A 18 7.73 -3.18 0.78
CA LYS A 18 8.66 -2.26 1.45
C LYS A 18 8.22 -1.96 2.88
N LEU A 19 8.88 -2.59 3.85
CA LEU A 19 8.56 -2.47 5.28
C LEU A 19 9.02 -1.16 5.93
N LYS A 20 9.81 -0.35 5.23
CA LYS A 20 10.26 0.96 5.72
C LYS A 20 9.78 2.04 4.77
N ALA A 21 9.27 3.13 5.35
CA ALA A 21 8.80 4.26 4.57
C ALA A 21 9.91 4.81 3.67
N TYR A 22 9.56 5.06 2.41
CA TYR A 22 10.43 5.65 1.40
C TYR A 22 9.74 6.87 0.77
N PRO A 23 10.51 7.84 0.23
CA PRO A 23 9.92 8.96 -0.50
C PRO A 23 9.18 8.44 -1.73
N ASP A 24 8.02 9.02 -2.05
CA ASP A 24 7.27 8.63 -3.25
C ASP A 24 8.16 8.79 -4.50
N PRO A 25 8.35 7.73 -5.30
CA PRO A 25 9.22 7.77 -6.49
C PRO A 25 8.78 8.80 -7.52
N ALA A 26 7.48 9.10 -7.61
CA ALA A 26 6.93 10.05 -8.57
C ALA A 26 7.19 11.51 -8.18
N THR A 27 7.27 11.80 -6.88
CA THR A 27 7.49 13.16 -6.36
C THR A 27 8.91 13.39 -5.85
N GLY A 28 9.67 12.31 -5.61
CA GLY A 28 10.98 12.35 -4.95
C GLY A 28 10.91 12.77 -3.48
N GLY A 29 9.71 12.80 -2.87
CA GLY A 29 9.46 13.47 -1.61
C GLY A 29 8.18 13.03 -0.91
N ILE A 30 7.26 13.98 -0.70
CA ILE A 30 5.96 13.75 -0.05
C ILE A 30 4.91 13.45 -1.15
N PRO A 31 3.98 12.50 -0.94
CA PRO A 31 3.78 11.69 0.27
C PRO A 31 4.89 10.65 0.48
N TRP A 32 5.03 10.15 1.72
CA TRP A 32 5.85 8.96 1.95
C TRP A 32 5.04 7.73 1.60
N THR A 33 5.71 6.70 1.09
CA THR A 33 5.10 5.43 0.68
C THR A 33 5.64 4.30 1.54
N ILE A 34 4.80 3.31 1.88
CA ILE A 34 5.19 2.11 2.64
C ILE A 34 4.31 0.91 2.25
N GLY A 35 4.74 -0.31 2.57
CA GLY A 35 3.99 -1.53 2.28
C GLY A 35 3.92 -1.81 0.78
N TYR A 36 2.70 -1.96 0.26
CA TYR A 36 2.39 -2.16 -1.15
C TYR A 36 1.83 -0.87 -1.81
N GLY A 37 2.49 0.27 -1.57
CA GLY A 37 2.08 1.55 -2.16
C GLY A 37 1.20 2.45 -1.28
N HIS A 38 1.05 2.12 0.01
CA HIS A 38 0.24 2.90 0.95
C HIS A 38 0.89 4.27 1.23
N THR A 39 0.10 5.35 1.20
CA THR A 39 0.59 6.73 1.40
C THR A 39 -0.15 7.49 2.52
N LYS A 40 -1.29 6.98 2.99
CA LYS A 40 -2.16 7.71 3.92
C LYS A 40 -1.55 7.77 5.31
N GLY A 41 -1.13 8.96 5.72
CA GLY A 41 -0.59 9.19 7.07
C GLY A 41 0.82 8.66 7.31
N VAL A 42 1.49 8.16 6.25
CA VAL A 42 2.86 7.64 6.32
C VAL A 42 3.86 8.78 6.51
N LYS A 43 4.85 8.57 7.36
CA LYS A 43 5.90 9.54 7.69
C LYS A 43 7.29 8.97 7.50
N LYS A 44 8.26 9.87 7.36
CA LYS A 44 9.68 9.51 7.30
C LYS A 44 10.08 8.69 8.51
N GLY A 45 10.61 7.48 8.26
CA GLY A 45 11.15 6.61 9.30
C GLY A 45 10.17 5.58 9.84
N ASP A 46 8.91 5.59 9.39
CA ASP A 46 7.96 4.54 9.75
C ASP A 46 8.46 3.17 9.29
N VAL A 47 8.22 2.17 10.12
CA VAL A 47 8.52 0.76 9.87
C VAL A 47 7.29 -0.06 10.25
N ILE A 48 6.92 -1.00 9.39
CA ILE A 48 5.77 -1.88 9.59
C ILE A 48 6.17 -3.35 9.47
N THR A 49 5.29 -4.22 9.92
CA THR A 49 5.35 -5.66 9.70
C THR A 49 4.69 -6.02 8.38
N GLU A 50 4.94 -7.24 7.87
CA GLU A 50 4.27 -7.74 6.66
C GLU A 50 2.75 -7.77 6.85
N GLN A 51 2.28 -8.19 8.03
CA GLN A 51 0.85 -8.21 8.36
C GLN A 51 0.22 -6.82 8.27
N GLN A 52 0.90 -5.79 8.80
CA GLN A 52 0.43 -4.41 8.69
C GLN A 52 0.41 -3.92 7.23
N ALA A 53 1.34 -4.38 6.39
CA ALA A 53 1.32 -4.05 4.97
C ALA A 53 0.13 -4.70 4.26
N GLU A 54 -0.24 -5.92 4.63
CA GLU A 54 -1.45 -6.59 4.13
C GLU A 54 -2.73 -5.89 4.60
N ASP A 55 -2.78 -5.46 5.86
CA ASP A 55 -3.93 -4.71 6.40
C ASP A 55 -4.11 -3.39 5.64
N PHE A 56 -3.02 -2.64 5.40
CA PHE A 56 -3.06 -1.41 4.61
C PHE A 56 -3.53 -1.66 3.17
N LEU A 57 -3.07 -2.73 2.53
CA LEU A 57 -3.51 -3.09 1.19
C LEU A 57 -5.02 -3.40 1.16
N HIS A 58 -5.54 -4.11 2.16
CA HIS A 58 -6.97 -4.38 2.25
C HIS A 58 -7.79 -3.12 2.48
N ASP A 59 -7.33 -2.21 3.34
CA ASP A 59 -8.00 -0.94 3.61
C ASP A 59 -8.03 -0.05 2.36
N ASP A 60 -6.91 0.08 1.66
CA ASP A 60 -6.79 0.89 0.44
C ASP A 60 -7.69 0.35 -0.68
N LEU A 61 -7.75 -0.97 -0.85
CA LEU A 61 -8.64 -1.60 -1.83
C LEU A 61 -10.12 -1.41 -1.45
N THR A 62 -10.46 -1.50 -0.16
CA THR A 62 -11.83 -1.25 0.32
C THR A 62 -12.27 0.18 -0.02
N PHE A 63 -11.38 1.17 0.16
CA PHE A 63 -11.66 2.55 -0.22
C PHE A 63 -11.82 2.71 -1.74
N ALA A 64 -10.93 2.11 -2.55
CA ALA A 64 -11.00 2.18 -4.01
C ALA A 64 -12.33 1.63 -4.57
N TYR A 65 -12.89 0.59 -3.94
CA TYR A 65 -14.19 0.05 -4.33
C TYR A 65 -15.38 0.94 -3.96
N ALA A 66 -15.27 1.77 -2.92
CA ALA A 66 -16.33 2.67 -2.48
C ALA A 66 -16.47 3.92 -3.36
N THR A 67 -15.42 4.30 -4.10
CA THR A 67 -15.40 5.46 -5.00
C THR A 67 -15.92 5.18 -6.42
N LEU A 68 -16.33 3.93 -6.70
CA LEU A 68 -16.86 3.50 -8.01
C LEU A 68 -18.40 3.53 -8.10
N GLU A 69 -19.08 4.17 -7.14
CA GLU A 69 -20.53 4.41 -7.15
C GLU A 69 -20.88 5.87 -7.49
#